data_AF-A0AA95KGM8-F1
#
_entry.id   AF-A0AA95KGM8-F1
#
_cell.length_a   1.000
_cell.length_b   1.000
_cell.length_c   1.000
_cell.angle_alpha   90.00
_cell.angle_beta   90.00
_cell.angle_gamma   90.00
#
_symmetry.space_group_name_H-M   'P 1'
#
loop_
_entity.id
_entity.type
_entity.pdbx_description
1 polymer ?
#
loop_
_entity_poly.entity_id
_entity_poly.type
_entity_poly.pdbx_seq_one_letter_code
_entity_poly.pdbx_strand_id
1 'polypeptide(L)'
;MEQLVTVKQGMQPTFDGVKVGVVKIGIADGAPAIQFWIRTAEQQRKQAFREGQSVTLPGAGLLTITSIQPADGSTAASATLTYDAGHVTD
;
A
#
# COMPACT_ATOMS: atom_id res chain seq x y z
N MET A 1 0.22 -8.02 -14.96
CA MET A 1 0.50 -6.65 -15.46
C MET A 1 0.97 -5.85 -14.26
N GLU A 2 2.11 -5.20 -14.37
CA GLU A 2 2.70 -4.43 -13.27
C GLU A 2 2.30 -2.96 -13.37
N GLN A 3 1.81 -2.40 -12.27
CA GLN A 3 1.37 -1.01 -12.16
C GLN A 3 2.10 -0.32 -11.01
N LEU A 4 2.84 0.74 -11.33
CA LEU A 4 3.47 1.61 -10.35
C LEU A 4 2.50 2.73 -9.94
N VAL A 5 2.28 2.92 -8.64
CA VAL A 5 1.35 3.92 -8.10
C VAL A 5 2.01 4.68 -6.95
N THR A 6 2.07 6.00 -7.07
CA THR A 6 2.44 6.87 -5.95
C THR A 6 1.19 7.29 -5.19
N VAL A 7 1.20 7.06 -3.88
CA VAL A 7 0.11 7.38 -2.95
C VAL A 7 0.56 8.37 -1.90
N LYS A 8 -0.39 9.14 -1.37
CA LYS A 8 -0.21 10.02 -0.22
C LYS A 8 -1.11 9.58 0.93
N GLN A 9 -0.80 10.03 2.13
CA GLN A 9 -1.68 9.79 3.28
C GLN A 9 -3.11 10.29 2.98
N GLY A 10 -4.11 9.48 3.31
CA GLY A 10 -5.52 9.75 3.03
C GLY A 10 -6.01 9.29 1.65
N MET A 11 -5.11 8.93 0.72
CA MET A 11 -5.51 8.39 -0.58
C MET A 11 -6.08 6.98 -0.48
N GLN A 12 -6.89 6.60 -1.47
CA GLN A 12 -7.44 5.26 -1.60
C GLN A 12 -7.41 4.79 -3.07
N PRO A 13 -6.28 4.27 -3.55
CA PRO A 13 -6.27 3.51 -4.79
C PRO A 13 -7.13 2.24 -4.68
N THR A 14 -7.57 1.78 -5.84
CA THR A 14 -8.27 0.50 -6.02
C THR A 14 -7.48 -0.35 -7.00
N PHE A 15 -7.24 -1.61 -6.65
CA PHE A 15 -6.50 -2.58 -7.45
C PHE A 15 -7.38 -3.82 -7.63
N ASP A 16 -7.83 -4.10 -8.86
CA ASP A 16 -8.75 -5.21 -9.18
C ASP A 16 -9.90 -5.37 -8.16
N GLY A 17 -10.59 -4.26 -7.86
CA GLY A 17 -11.71 -4.23 -6.92
C GLY A 17 -11.33 -4.16 -5.43
N VAL A 18 -10.05 -4.33 -5.08
CA VAL A 18 -9.55 -4.19 -3.70
C VAL A 18 -9.20 -2.73 -3.42
N LYS A 19 -9.85 -2.15 -2.41
CA LYS A 19 -9.58 -0.77 -1.98
C LYS A 19 -8.46 -0.76 -0.95
N VAL A 20 -7.41 0.03 -1.20
CA VAL A 20 -6.27 0.17 -0.30
C VAL A 20 -6.23 1.60 0.20
N GLY A 21 -6.80 1.86 1.38
CA GLY A 21 -6.75 3.18 2.01
C GLY A 21 -5.41 3.41 2.71
N VAL A 22 -4.73 4.50 2.41
CA VAL A 22 -3.51 4.92 3.09
C VAL A 22 -3.89 5.66 4.37
N VAL A 23 -3.78 4.97 5.50
CA VAL A 23 -4.20 5.51 6.82
C VAL A 23 -3.15 6.47 7.35
N LYS A 24 -1.87 6.06 7.33
CA LYS A 24 -0.77 6.83 7.88
C LYS A 24 0.52 6.51 7.13
N ILE A 25 1.32 7.53 6.86
CA ILE A 25 2.70 7.38 6.39
C ILE A 25 3.60 8.15 7.36
N GLY A 26 4.65 7.53 7.87
CA GLY A 26 5.53 8.18 8.83
C GLY A 26 6.67 7.28 9.30
N ILE A 27 7.15 7.53 10.51
CA ILE A 27 8.16 6.70 11.17
C ILE A 27 7.49 5.81 12.22
N ALA A 28 7.85 4.53 12.24
CA ALA A 28 7.53 3.59 13.30
C ALA A 28 8.83 2.86 13.70
N ASP A 29 9.10 2.68 14.99
CA ASP A 29 10.30 1.99 15.48
C ASP A 29 11.62 2.50 14.85
N GLY A 30 11.72 3.81 14.61
CA GLY A 30 12.91 4.43 14.02
C GLY A 30 13.07 4.29 12.49
N ALA A 31 12.15 3.63 11.79
CA ALA A 31 12.20 3.46 10.33
C ALA A 31 10.92 3.94 9.63
N PRO A 32 10.97 4.26 8.32
CA PRO A 32 9.78 4.56 7.52
C PRO A 32 8.75 3.41 7.56
N ALA A 33 7.48 3.78 7.66
CA ALA A 33 6.35 2.86 7.66
C ALA A 33 5.11 3.47 7.02
N ILE A 34 4.29 2.60 6.46
CA ILE A 34 2.99 2.92 5.91
C ILE A 34 1.94 1.97 6.49
N GLN A 35 0.81 2.53 6.91
CA GLN A 35 -0.32 1.74 7.37
C GLN A 35 -1.43 1.78 6.33
N PHE A 36 -1.84 0.60 5.88
CA PHE A 36 -2.96 0.43 4.96
C PHE A 36 -4.20 -0.07 5.67
N TRP A 37 -5.34 0.35 5.14
CA TRP A 37 -6.62 -0.31 5.34
C TRP A 37 -7.02 -0.98 4.03
N ILE A 38 -6.82 -2.28 3.97
CA ILE A 38 -7.11 -3.12 2.80
C ILE A 38 -8.53 -3.64 2.95
N ARG A 39 -9.35 -3.43 1.92
CA ARG A 39 -10.77 -3.81 1.90
C ARG A 39 -11.09 -4.53 0.61
N THR A 40 -11.47 -5.80 0.73
CA THR A 40 -12.03 -6.62 -0.33
C THR A 40 -13.55 -6.71 -0.15
N ALA A 41 -14.24 -7.42 -1.05
CA ALA A 41 -15.67 -7.70 -0.89
C ALA A 41 -15.98 -8.50 0.38
N GLU A 42 -15.05 -9.37 0.79
CA GLU A 42 -15.26 -10.34 1.87
C GLU A 42 -14.56 -9.96 3.18
N GLN A 43 -13.47 -9.20 3.12
CA GLN A 43 -12.60 -8.96 4.27
C GLN A 43 -12.09 -7.52 4.34
N GLN A 44 -11.85 -7.06 5.56
CA GLN A 44 -11.22 -5.77 5.82
C GLN A 44 -10.15 -5.93 6.90
N ARG A 45 -8.94 -5.43 6.63
CA ARG A 45 -7.85 -5.44 7.60
C ARG A 45 -7.05 -4.16 7.57
N LYS A 46 -6.51 -3.78 8.72
CA LYS A 46 -5.52 -2.72 8.86
C LYS A 46 -4.18 -3.34 9.18
N GLN A 47 -3.14 -2.98 8.43
CA GLN A 47 -1.81 -3.54 8.61
C GLN A 47 -0.75 -2.50 8.24
N ALA A 48 0.35 -2.50 8.98
CA ALA A 48 1.52 -1.66 8.72
C ALA A 48 2.56 -2.43 7.91
N PHE A 49 3.27 -1.71 7.05
CA PHE A 49 4.29 -2.23 6.15
C PHE A 49 5.50 -1.30 6.12
N ARG A 50 6.63 -1.87 5.76
CA ARG A 50 7.92 -1.23 5.54
C ARG A 50 8.28 -1.28 4.05
N GLU A 51 9.26 -0.46 3.67
CA GLU A 51 9.86 -0.53 2.34
C GLU A 51 10.38 -1.95 2.05
N GLY A 52 10.17 -2.41 0.83
CA GLY A 52 10.52 -3.77 0.37
C GLY A 52 9.53 -4.86 0.78
N GLN A 53 8.56 -4.58 1.65
CA GLN A 53 7.55 -5.58 2.01
C GLN A 53 6.46 -5.68 0.95
N SER A 54 5.85 -6.86 0.85
CA SER A 54 4.74 -7.13 -0.06
C SER A 54 3.56 -7.72 0.70
N VAL A 55 2.36 -7.53 0.16
CA VAL A 55 1.11 -8.09 0.67
C VAL A 55 0.27 -8.62 -0.47
N THR A 56 -0.20 -9.86 -0.33
CA THR A 56 -1.19 -10.43 -1.24
C THR A 56 -2.54 -9.77 -0.99
N LEU A 57 -3.14 -9.23 -2.06
CA LEU A 57 -4.50 -8.74 -2.10
C LEU A 57 -5.40 -9.89 -2.59
N PRO A 58 -6.24 -10.47 -1.71
CA PRO A 58 -7.07 -11.61 -2.08
C PRO A 58 -7.98 -11.30 -3.27
N GLY A 59 -7.95 -12.16 -4.29
CA GLY A 59 -8.73 -12.00 -5.52
C GLY A 59 -8.22 -10.93 -6.50
N ALA A 60 -7.05 -10.34 -6.24
CA ALA A 60 -6.46 -9.29 -7.08
C ALA A 60 -5.03 -9.63 -7.53
N GLY A 61 -4.07 -9.63 -6.60
CA GLY A 61 -2.65 -9.78 -6.94
C GLY A 61 -1.72 -9.47 -5.78
N LEU A 62 -0.47 -9.09 -6.08
CA LEU A 62 0.55 -8.75 -5.10
C LEU A 62 0.80 -7.23 -5.07
N LEU A 63 0.74 -6.62 -3.89
CA LEU A 63 1.09 -5.22 -3.69
C LEU A 63 2.41 -5.12 -2.94
N THR A 64 3.42 -4.51 -3.55
CA THR A 64 4.76 -4.30 -2.99
C THR A 64 4.98 -2.83 -2.69
N ILE A 65 5.51 -2.53 -1.51
CA ILE A 65 5.86 -1.16 -1.11
C ILE A 65 7.31 -0.93 -1.51
N THR A 66 7.54 -0.17 -2.58
CA THR A 66 8.91 0.02 -3.11
C THR A 66 9.64 1.16 -2.42
N SER A 67 8.93 2.23 -2.03
CA SER A 67 9.51 3.31 -1.25
C SER A 67 8.48 4.02 -0.37
N ILE A 68 8.92 4.53 0.78
CA ILE A 68 8.15 5.28 1.75
C ILE A 68 8.92 6.55 2.07
N GLN A 69 8.31 7.69 1.76
CA GLN A 69 8.81 9.02 2.06
C GLN A 69 7.93 9.61 3.18
N PRO A 70 8.37 9.55 4.45
CA PRO A 70 7.68 10.22 5.53
C PRO A 70 7.66 11.74 5.29
N ALA A 71 6.70 12.44 5.90
CA ALA A 71 6.64 13.89 5.79
C ALA A 71 7.87 14.52 6.45
N ASP A 72 8.48 15.48 5.76
CA ASP A 72 9.61 16.26 6.26
C ASP A 72 9.32 17.73 5.99
N GLY A 73 8.84 18.45 7.01
CA GLY A 73 8.63 19.91 7.12
C GLY A 73 7.91 20.65 5.99
N SER A 74 8.43 20.51 4.77
CA SER A 74 7.97 21.08 3.51
C SER A 74 7.30 20.05 2.58
N THR A 75 7.58 18.76 2.73
CA THR A 75 7.06 17.70 1.85
C THR A 75 6.03 16.83 2.55
N ALA A 76 4.86 16.66 1.92
CA ALA A 76 3.83 15.74 2.41
C ALA A 76 4.27 14.29 2.28
N ALA A 77 3.85 13.43 3.21
CA ALA A 77 4.23 12.03 3.19
C ALA A 77 3.66 11.29 1.95
N SER A 78 4.50 10.50 1.30
CA SER A 78 4.17 9.71 0.11
C SER A 78 4.77 8.31 0.17
N ALA A 79 4.22 7.39 -0.60
CA ALA A 79 4.81 6.08 -0.82
C ALA A 79 4.61 5.65 -2.27
N THR A 80 5.54 4.86 -2.79
CA THR A 80 5.44 4.24 -4.10
C THR A 80 5.13 2.76 -3.92
N LEU A 81 4.12 2.30 -4.64
CA LEU A 81 3.62 0.94 -4.61
C LEU A 81 3.77 0.35 -6.00
N THR A 82 4.20 -0.90 -6.08
CA THR A 82 4.09 -1.71 -7.29
C THR A 82 3.00 -2.73 -7.05
N TYR A 83 1.95 -2.66 -7.85
CA TYR A 83 0.92 -3.68 -7.91
C TYR A 83 1.21 -4.60 -9.08
N ASP A 84 1.41 -5.88 -8.81
CA ASP A 84 1.43 -6.91 -9.85
C ASP A 84 0.10 -7.67 -9.80
N ALA A 85 -0.68 -7.53 -10.88
CA ALA A 85 -1.82 -8.39 -11.15
C ALA A 85 -1.32 -9.76 -11.60
N GLY A 86 -0.69 -10.49 -10.67
CA GLY A 86 -0.38 -11.90 -10.85
C GLY A 86 -1.69 -12.65 -10.89
N HIS A 87 -1.95 -13.41 -11.96
CA HIS A 87 -3.10 -14.30 -12.05
C HIS A 87 -3.11 -15.18 -10.79
N VAL A 88 -4.04 -14.89 -9.87
CA VAL A 88 -4.43 -15.85 -8.84
C VAL A 88 -5.20 -16.90 -9.64
N THR A 89 -4.47 -17.87 -10.21
CA THR A 89 -5.09 -19.09 -10.72
C THR A 89 -5.76 -19.76 -9.54
N ASP A 90 -7.09 -19.72 -9.58
CA ASP A 90 -8.02 -20.59 -8.84
C ASP A 90 -7.50 -22.04 -8.75
#